data_AF-E3I897-F1
#
_entry.id   AF-E3I897-F1
#
_cell.length_a   1.000
_cell.length_b   1.000
_cell.length_c   1.000
_cell.angle_alpha   90.00
_cell.angle_beta   90.00
_cell.angle_gamma   90.00
#
_symmetry.space_group_name_H-M   'P 1'
#
loop_
_entity.id
_entity.type
_entity.pdbx_description
1 polymer ?
#
loop_
_entity_poly.entity_id
_entity_poly.type
_entity_poly.pdbx_seq_one_letter_code
_entity_poly.pdbx_strand_id
1 'polypeptide(L)'
;MSFDDEVDEVKREMQTAKLDPEARRETAAKLVERLKEQIASKRLDFVLAEAEGDPIVQIKYKPDSETLANVYIHEDGSITFQAAGASEDADDDDDDSGYFPSYVEYMDEEEFLEDAYDMLKVGVAEYELDREQRAV
;
A
#
# COMPACT_ATOMS: atom_id res chain seq x y z
N MET A 1 29.82 18.16 20.46
CA MET A 1 29.33 18.28 19.08
C MET A 1 29.32 19.75 18.70
N SER A 2 29.66 20.06 17.44
CA SER A 2 29.69 21.42 16.90
C SER A 2 28.30 21.80 16.38
N PHE A 3 27.94 23.09 16.41
CA PHE A 3 26.75 23.60 15.73
C PHE A 3 26.77 23.25 14.23
N ASP A 4 27.95 23.21 13.61
CA ASP A 4 28.10 22.74 12.23
C ASP A 4 27.80 21.23 12.06
N ASP A 5 28.11 20.37 13.03
CA ASP A 5 27.73 18.94 13.00
C ASP A 5 26.22 18.77 13.14
N GLU A 6 25.57 19.55 14.03
CA GLU A 6 24.11 19.56 14.19
C GLU A 6 23.40 20.14 12.95
N VAL A 7 23.99 21.13 12.27
CA VAL A 7 23.46 21.68 11.01
C VAL A 7 23.62 20.69 9.85
N ASP A 8 24.70 19.91 9.80
CA ASP A 8 24.84 18.83 8.82
C ASP A 8 23.91 17.65 9.12
N GLU A 9 23.67 17.32 10.40
CA GLU A 9 22.68 16.33 10.82
C GLU A 9 21.25 16.79 10.45
N VAL A 10 20.89 18.03 10.77
CA VAL A 10 19.60 18.63 10.38
C VAL A 10 19.48 18.80 8.86
N LYS A 11 20.57 19.10 8.14
CA LYS A 11 20.55 19.09 6.66
C LYS A 11 20.34 17.69 6.10
N ARG A 12 20.83 16.66 6.79
CA ARG A 12 20.62 15.25 6.42
C ARG A 12 19.19 14.82 6.72
N GLU A 13 18.62 15.30 7.83
CA GLU A 13 17.20 15.13 8.18
C GLU A 13 16.27 15.97 7.28
N MET A 14 16.72 17.12 6.76
CA MET A 14 16.00 17.95 5.77
C MET A 14 16.25 17.53 4.32
N GLN A 15 17.30 16.74 4.06
CA GLN A 15 17.48 15.87 2.89
C GLN A 15 16.77 14.53 3.10
N THR A 16 15.68 14.51 3.89
CA THR A 16 14.51 13.66 3.63
C THR A 16 14.12 13.87 2.18
N ALA A 17 14.77 13.05 1.35
CA ALA A 17 14.81 13.15 -0.08
C ALA A 17 13.41 12.85 -0.62
N LYS A 18 12.87 13.75 -1.45
CA LYS A 18 11.89 13.35 -2.45
C LYS A 18 12.46 12.11 -3.14
N LEU A 19 11.87 10.95 -2.91
CA LEU A 19 12.30 9.71 -3.54
C LEU A 19 12.21 9.93 -5.05
N ASP A 20 13.37 9.90 -5.72
CA ASP A 20 13.43 9.88 -7.17
C ASP A 20 12.52 8.75 -7.70
N PRO A 21 11.90 8.89 -8.87
CA PRO A 21 10.98 7.88 -9.42
C PRO A 21 11.63 6.48 -9.52
N GLU A 22 12.95 6.40 -9.71
CA GLU A 22 13.69 5.15 -9.65
C GLU A 22 13.75 4.57 -8.22
N ALA A 23 13.97 5.41 -7.21
CA ALA A 23 13.99 5.00 -5.81
C ALA A 23 12.60 4.56 -5.34
N ARG A 24 11.52 5.27 -5.75
CA ARG A 24 10.13 4.84 -5.48
C ARG A 24 9.82 3.50 -6.12
N ARG A 25 10.29 3.26 -7.35
CA ARG A 25 10.12 1.96 -8.01
C ARG A 25 10.89 0.85 -7.28
N GLU A 26 12.09 1.15 -6.78
CA GLU A 26 12.86 0.18 -5.98
C GLU A 26 12.17 -0.14 -4.65
N THR A 27 11.67 0.88 -3.93
CA THR A 27 10.87 0.69 -2.71
C THR A 27 9.62 -0.12 -3.00
N ALA A 28 8.88 0.20 -4.07
CA ALA A 28 7.68 -0.55 -4.47
C ALA A 28 8.00 -2.00 -4.83
N ALA A 29 9.12 -2.26 -5.52
CA ALA A 29 9.57 -3.61 -5.82
C ALA A 29 9.93 -4.38 -4.55
N LYS A 30 10.66 -3.76 -3.62
CA LYS A 30 10.99 -4.34 -2.32
C LYS A 30 9.74 -4.63 -1.50
N LEU A 31 8.78 -3.70 -1.47
CA LEU A 31 7.51 -3.87 -0.79
C LEU A 31 6.72 -5.06 -1.36
N VAL A 32 6.69 -5.22 -2.69
CA VAL A 32 6.09 -6.40 -3.34
C VAL A 32 6.75 -7.70 -2.88
N GLU A 33 8.08 -7.75 -2.82
CA GLU A 33 8.80 -8.93 -2.35
C GLU A 33 8.50 -9.22 -0.89
N ARG A 34 8.54 -8.20 -0.01
CA ARG A 34 8.20 -8.32 1.41
C ARG A 34 6.78 -8.80 1.63
N LEU A 35 5.81 -8.22 0.93
CA LEU A 35 4.40 -8.65 0.99
C LEU A 35 4.24 -10.11 0.54
N LYS A 36 4.95 -10.54 -0.51
CA LYS A 36 4.93 -11.94 -0.96
C LYS A 36 5.56 -12.90 0.04
N GLU A 37 6.64 -12.49 0.70
CA GLU A 37 7.31 -13.29 1.72
C GLU A 37 6.47 -13.41 2.99
N GLN A 38 5.89 -12.30 3.45
CA GLN A 38 5.10 -12.24 4.68
C GLN A 38 3.69 -12.82 4.50
N ILE A 39 3.02 -12.46 3.42
CA ILE A 39 1.68 -12.93 3.05
C ILE A 39 1.86 -13.97 1.94
N ALA A 40 2.49 -15.09 2.28
CA ALA A 40 2.70 -16.23 1.39
C ALA A 40 1.36 -16.93 1.05
N SER A 41 0.50 -16.25 0.30
CA SER A 41 -0.87 -16.61 0.01
C SER A 41 -1.03 -17.16 -1.41
N LYS A 42 -1.89 -18.18 -1.53
CA LYS A 42 -2.34 -18.68 -2.85
C LYS A 42 -3.55 -17.91 -3.39
N ARG A 43 -4.13 -17.03 -2.59
CA ARG A 43 -5.34 -16.26 -2.92
C ARG A 43 -5.00 -14.84 -3.36
N LEU A 44 -3.88 -14.30 -2.90
CA LEU A 44 -3.40 -12.97 -3.25
C LEU A 44 -2.22 -13.04 -4.22
N ASP A 45 -2.10 -12.01 -5.03
CA ASP A 45 -0.91 -11.70 -5.81
C ASP A 45 -0.56 -10.23 -5.65
N PHE A 46 0.71 -9.94 -5.44
CA PHE A 46 1.23 -8.58 -5.31
C PHE A 46 2.05 -8.26 -6.56
N VAL A 47 1.67 -7.21 -7.28
CA VAL A 47 2.29 -6.89 -8.57
C VAL A 47 2.68 -5.42 -8.58
N LEU A 48 3.92 -5.15 -8.97
CA LEU A 48 4.35 -3.79 -9.26
C LEU A 48 3.70 -3.33 -10.56
N ALA A 49 2.93 -2.25 -10.50
CA ALA A 49 2.34 -1.57 -11.65
C ALA A 49 2.73 -0.09 -11.65
N GLU A 50 2.26 0.63 -12.66
CA GLU A 50 2.46 2.07 -12.78
C GLU A 50 1.08 2.72 -13.00
N ALA A 51 0.72 3.67 -12.14
CA ALA A 51 -0.48 4.48 -12.27
C ALA A 51 -0.05 5.94 -12.48
N GLU A 52 -0.54 6.56 -13.54
CA GLU A 52 -0.28 7.98 -13.85
C GLU A 52 1.21 8.37 -13.97
N GLY A 53 2.10 7.39 -14.15
CA GLY A 53 3.55 7.61 -14.25
C GLY A 53 4.30 7.32 -12.94
N ASP A 54 3.59 6.98 -11.87
CA ASP A 54 4.14 6.64 -10.57
C ASP A 54 4.04 5.14 -10.28
N PRO A 55 5.09 4.53 -9.68
CA PRO A 55 5.10 3.11 -9.36
C PRO A 55 4.16 2.83 -8.18
N ILE A 56 3.26 1.85 -8.36
CA ILE A 56 2.29 1.43 -7.35
C ILE A 56 2.33 -0.08 -7.17
N VAL A 57 1.95 -0.56 -5.98
CA VAL A 57 1.79 -1.99 -5.73
C VAL A 57 0.31 -2.34 -5.81
N GLN A 58 -0.05 -3.19 -6.78
CA GLN A 58 -1.41 -3.70 -6.91
C GLN A 58 -1.57 -5.02 -6.17
N ILE A 59 -2.64 -5.10 -5.39
CA ILE A 59 -3.05 -6.29 -4.67
C ILE A 59 -4.19 -6.93 -5.44
N LYS A 60 -3.95 -8.13 -5.98
CA LYS A 60 -4.89 -8.84 -6.85
C LYS A 60 -5.37 -10.13 -6.21
N TYR A 61 -6.66 -10.41 -6.38
CA TYR A 61 -7.24 -11.70 -6.06
C TYR A 61 -6.91 -12.71 -7.17
N LYS A 62 -6.04 -13.69 -6.87
CA LYS A 62 -5.52 -14.66 -7.84
C LYS A 62 -6.58 -15.37 -8.69
N PRO A 63 -7.72 -15.83 -8.14
CA PRO A 63 -8.69 -16.61 -8.92
C PRO A 63 -9.25 -15.89 -10.15
N ASP A 64 -9.45 -14.58 -10.10
CA ASP A 64 -10.00 -13.79 -11.22
C ASP A 64 -9.05 -12.65 -11.68
N SER A 65 -7.89 -12.50 -11.04
CA SER A 65 -6.99 -11.36 -11.23
C SER A 65 -7.64 -9.99 -10.96
N GLU A 66 -8.73 -9.97 -10.19
CA GLU A 66 -9.43 -8.75 -9.78
C GLU A 66 -8.53 -7.94 -8.85
N THR A 67 -8.48 -6.62 -9.05
CA THR A 67 -7.70 -5.73 -8.18
C THR A 67 -8.54 -5.43 -6.96
N LEU A 68 -8.03 -5.76 -5.78
CA LEU A 68 -8.69 -5.54 -4.50
C LEU A 68 -8.24 -4.22 -3.86
N ALA A 69 -6.98 -3.85 -4.05
CA ALA A 69 -6.41 -2.61 -3.52
C ALA A 69 -5.17 -2.19 -4.31
N ASN A 70 -4.83 -0.91 -4.20
CA ASN A 70 -3.60 -0.32 -4.70
C ASN A 70 -2.84 0.32 -3.54
N VAL A 71 -1.52 0.23 -3.58
CA VAL A 71 -0.64 0.84 -2.60
C VAL A 71 0.27 1.82 -3.33
N TYR A 72 0.23 3.09 -2.93
CA TYR A 72 1.00 4.18 -3.48
C TYR A 72 2.17 4.49 -2.56
N ILE A 73 3.33 4.77 -3.15
CA ILE A 73 4.52 5.20 -2.42
C ILE A 73 4.82 6.64 -2.82
N HIS A 74 4.68 7.53 -1.85
CA HIS A 74 4.84 8.96 -2.06
C HIS A 74 6.31 9.37 -2.08
N GLU A 75 6.55 10.61 -2.52
CA GLU A 75 7.89 11.17 -2.56
C GLU A 75 8.53 11.29 -1.17
N ASP A 76 7.74 11.48 -0.11
CA ASP A 76 8.26 11.62 1.26
C ASP A 76 8.61 10.27 1.93
N GLY A 77 8.24 9.15 1.30
CA GLY A 77 8.43 7.81 1.85
C GLY A 77 7.19 7.23 2.52
N SER A 78 6.16 8.04 2.75
CA SER A 78 4.86 7.55 3.17
C SER A 78 4.24 6.59 2.15
N ILE A 79 3.43 5.68 2.69
CA ILE A 79 2.75 4.63 1.94
C ILE A 79 1.26 4.82 2.12
N THR A 80 0.53 4.90 1.03
CA THR A 80 -0.94 4.97 1.05
C THR A 80 -1.52 3.68 0.53
N PHE A 81 -2.35 3.02 1.34
CA PHE A 81 -3.22 1.95 0.92
C PHE A 81 -4.58 2.52 0.49
N GLN A 82 -5.05 2.11 -0.68
CA GLN A 82 -6.35 2.50 -1.21
C GLN A 82 -7.11 1.26 -1.70
N ALA A 83 -8.32 1.05 -1.21
CA ALA A 83 -9.19 -0.02 -1.69
C ALA A 83 -9.56 0.19 -3.17
N ALA A 84 -9.70 -0.90 -3.93
CA ALA A 84 -10.13 -0.81 -5.32
C ALA A 84 -11.56 -0.28 -5.40
N GLY A 85 -11.75 0.85 -6.09
CA GLY A 85 -13.04 1.52 -6.17
C GLY A 85 -13.21 2.68 -5.18
N ALA A 86 -12.30 2.85 -4.22
CA ALA A 86 -12.22 4.08 -3.44
C ALA A 86 -11.66 5.22 -4.30
N SER A 87 -12.35 6.37 -4.30
CA SER A 87 -11.88 7.60 -4.95
C SER A 87 -11.36 8.59 -3.90
N GLU A 88 -10.29 9.32 -4.22
CA GLU A 88 -9.76 10.43 -3.38
C GLU A 88 -10.80 11.52 -3.06
N ASP A 89 -11.88 11.60 -3.84
CA ASP A 89 -12.99 12.57 -3.71
C ASP A 89 -14.22 11.98 -2.97
N ALA A 90 -14.09 10.82 -2.33
CA ALA A 90 -15.18 10.27 -1.53
C ALA A 90 -15.32 11.10 -0.24
N ASP A 91 -16.32 11.98 -0.22
CA ASP A 91 -16.84 12.63 0.99
C ASP A 91 -17.00 11.58 2.11
N ASP A 92 -16.70 11.97 3.35
CA ASP A 92 -16.64 11.19 4.61
C ASP A 92 -17.98 10.49 5.01
N ASP A 93 -18.93 10.36 4.07
CA ASP A 93 -20.28 9.81 4.23
C ASP A 93 -20.47 8.42 3.58
N ASP A 94 -19.44 7.86 2.91
CA ASP A 94 -19.50 6.50 2.33
C ASP A 94 -18.97 5.45 3.33
N ASP A 95 -19.85 5.04 4.25
CA ASP A 95 -19.68 3.93 5.23
C ASP A 95 -19.47 2.54 4.58
N ASP A 96 -19.21 2.47 3.26
CA ASP A 96 -19.32 1.23 2.46
C ASP A 96 -18.18 1.06 1.44
N SER A 97 -16.92 1.29 1.82
CA SER A 97 -15.77 0.95 0.95
C SER A 97 -15.50 -0.55 0.79
N GLY A 98 -16.48 -1.39 1.12
CA GLY A 98 -16.42 -2.83 0.98
C GLY A 98 -15.58 -3.51 2.05
N TYR A 99 -14.73 -4.45 1.63
CA TYR A 99 -14.00 -5.36 2.51
C TYR A 99 -12.65 -4.82 3.01
N PHE A 100 -12.25 -3.64 2.56
CA PHE A 100 -10.98 -3.00 2.87
C PHE A 100 -11.22 -1.54 3.27
N PRO A 101 -10.35 -0.93 4.09
CA PRO A 101 -10.46 0.49 4.39
C PRO A 101 -10.25 1.32 3.11
N SER A 102 -11.07 2.35 2.95
CA SER A 102 -11.06 3.24 1.77
C SER A 102 -9.67 3.80 1.46
N TYR A 103 -9.05 4.38 2.49
CA TYR A 103 -7.80 5.11 2.43
C TYR A 103 -7.11 4.97 3.79
N VAL A 104 -5.87 4.50 3.79
CA VAL A 104 -5.01 4.49 4.97
C VAL A 104 -3.63 4.94 4.57
N GLU A 105 -3.08 5.90 5.31
CA GLU A 105 -1.72 6.41 5.11
C GLU A 105 -0.84 5.97 6.27
N TYR A 106 0.34 5.47 5.92
CA TYR A 106 1.36 4.99 6.84
C TYR A 106 2.60 5.84 6.65
N MET A 107 3.21 6.23 7.76
CA MET A 107 4.41 7.08 7.75
C MET A 107 5.64 6.30 7.28
N ASP A 108 5.64 4.97 7.46
CA ASP A 108 6.78 4.10 7.15
C ASP A 108 6.33 2.70 6.66
N GLU A 109 7.23 2.01 5.95
CA GLU A 109 7.00 0.64 5.39
C GLU A 109 6.71 -0.41 6.46
N GLU A 110 7.42 -0.36 7.59
CA GLU A 110 7.31 -1.40 8.62
C GLU A 110 5.92 -1.41 9.25
N GLU A 111 5.37 -0.23 9.55
CA GLU A 111 4.03 -0.08 10.12
C GLU A 111 2.96 -0.60 9.14
N PHE A 112 3.10 -0.26 7.86
CA PHE A 112 2.23 -0.80 6.80
C PHE A 112 2.29 -2.32 6.75
N LEU A 113 3.47 -2.94 6.78
CA LEU A 113 3.61 -4.39 6.69
C LEU A 113 3.04 -5.14 7.90
N GLU A 114 3.11 -4.56 9.10
CA GLU A 114 2.51 -5.12 10.31
C GLU A 114 0.98 -5.15 10.21
N ASP A 115 0.37 -4.07 9.75
CA ASP A 115 -1.08 -3.94 9.64
C ASP A 115 -1.65 -4.63 8.38
N ALA A 116 -0.96 -4.53 7.25
CA ALA A 116 -1.37 -5.09 5.97
C ALA A 116 -1.64 -6.58 6.04
N TYR A 117 -0.90 -7.33 6.86
CA TYR A 117 -1.12 -8.76 7.03
C TYR A 117 -2.53 -9.06 7.58
N ASP A 118 -2.90 -8.43 8.70
CA ASP A 118 -4.20 -8.68 9.34
C ASP A 118 -5.33 -8.02 8.55
N MET A 119 -5.14 -6.81 8.04
CA MET A 119 -6.10 -6.13 7.17
C MET A 119 -6.43 -6.99 5.93
N LEU A 120 -5.42 -7.46 5.19
CA LEU A 120 -5.66 -8.25 3.98
C LEU A 120 -6.28 -9.61 4.27
N LYS A 121 -5.92 -10.21 5.40
CA LYS A 121 -6.47 -11.50 5.83
C LYS A 121 -7.97 -11.40 6.13
N VAL A 122 -8.40 -10.36 6.85
CA VAL A 122 -9.82 -10.15 7.16
C VAL A 122 -10.58 -9.78 5.89
N GLY A 123 -10.08 -8.79 5.15
CA GLY A 123 -10.78 -8.30 3.94
C GLY A 123 -10.93 -9.36 2.85
N VAL A 124 -9.91 -10.19 2.60
CA VAL A 124 -10.05 -11.32 1.65
C VAL A 124 -11.06 -12.36 2.14
N ALA A 125 -11.09 -12.65 3.43
CA ALA A 125 -12.05 -13.62 3.97
C ALA A 125 -13.50 -13.13 3.81
N GLU A 126 -13.77 -11.85 4.09
CA GLU A 126 -15.09 -11.26 3.90
C GLU A 126 -15.47 -11.17 2.42
N TYR A 127 -14.54 -10.77 1.55
CA TYR A 127 -14.74 -10.75 0.10
C TYR A 127 -15.11 -12.13 -0.45
N GLU A 128 -14.39 -13.18 -0.05
CA GLU A 128 -14.70 -14.55 -0.50
C GLU A 128 -16.05 -15.03 0.03
N LEU A 129 -16.38 -14.76 1.30
CA LEU A 129 -17.65 -15.17 1.90
C LEU A 129 -18.86 -14.51 1.23
N ASP A 130 -18.79 -13.22 0.90
CA ASP A 130 -19.85 -12.55 0.17
C ASP A 130 -19.99 -13.13 -1.25
N ARG A 131 -18.86 -13.35 -1.93
CA ARG A 131 -18.85 -13.93 -3.28
C ARG A 131 -19.43 -15.35 -3.31
N GLU A 132 -19.14 -16.16 -2.29
CA GLU A 132 -19.77 -17.47 -2.10
C GLU A 132 -21.29 -17.36 -1.86
N GLN A 133 -21.73 -16.38 -1.09
CA GLN A 133 -23.16 -16.15 -0.81
C GLN A 133 -23.93 -15.61 -2.01
N ARG A 134 -23.32 -14.79 -2.87
CA ARG A 134 -23.93 -14.27 -4.11
C ARG A 134 -24.00 -15.30 -5.24
N ALA A 135 -23.22 -16.38 -5.15
CA ALA A 135 -23.20 -17.46 -6.14
C ALA A 135 -24.24 -18.56 -5.89
N VAL A 136 -25.03 -18.46 -4.81
CA VAL A 136 -26.13 -19.38 -4.44
C VAL A 136 -27.48 -18.79 -4.86
#